data_AF-A0A8H6EZW7-F1
#
_entry.id   AF-A0A8H6EZW7-F1
#
_cell.length_a   1.000
_cell.length_b   1.000
_cell.length_c   1.000
_cell.angle_alpha   90.00
_cell.angle_beta   90.00
_cell.angle_gamma   90.00
#
_symmetry.space_group_name_H-M   'P 1'
#
loop_
_entity.id
_entity.type
_entity.pdbx_description
1 polymer ?
#
loop_
_entity_poly.entity_id
_entity_poly.type
_entity_poly.pdbx_seq_one_letter_code
_entity_poly.pdbx_strand_id
1 'polypeptide(L)'
;MRFVAFKFAYLGWNYNGLALQLEPTPLPTVEEVFLKALAKVKLIKEPIEEVKFSRCGRTDKGVSAMNQVISINVRSNITLENQSNPEFDDSEIDYISVLNANLPSDIKVHSICLRPPPDFDARFSCLSRHYRYIFRKQDLDIELMNQGAKLYQGIHDFRNFCKLDGSKQITNFVREIYQSQIIHLHQDYYCFDLKGSAFLWHQVRCMVAILFTIGQSLESPSIITDLMDTNKFPTKPQYEMAHDIPLVLYDCEFPSMEWKSTDDEYRLHRVIQGFTRMQYDLQLKTQMSQIMEDTLFKNQDPTTTTTKILKTMNNGDGVGRSYNKYMPISERERTESYEVLNLRWMEKKGYRRGQEKLNKE
;
A
#
# COMPACT_ATOMS: atom_id res chain seq x y z
N MET A 1 10.73 -26.57 14.21
CA MET A 1 10.22 -25.37 13.49
C MET A 1 9.33 -25.86 12.35
N ARG A 2 8.41 -25.01 11.89
CA ARG A 2 7.51 -25.27 10.77
C ARG A 2 7.49 -24.02 9.89
N PHE A 3 7.59 -24.20 8.57
CA PHE A 3 7.44 -23.10 7.62
C PHE A 3 5.96 -22.86 7.35
N VAL A 4 5.49 -21.64 7.55
CA VAL A 4 4.08 -21.24 7.36
C VAL A 4 3.98 -19.92 6.60
N ALA A 5 2.80 -19.62 6.08
CA ALA A 5 2.47 -18.29 5.58
C ALA A 5 1.26 -17.72 6.32
N PHE A 6 1.33 -16.45 6.69
CA PHE A 6 0.22 -15.72 7.32
C PHE A 6 -0.40 -14.75 6.32
N LYS A 7 -1.73 -14.70 6.29
CA LYS A 7 -2.50 -13.65 5.63
C LYS A 7 -3.11 -12.74 6.69
N PHE A 8 -2.86 -11.45 6.56
CA PHE A 8 -3.23 -10.47 7.57
C PHE A 8 -3.65 -9.13 6.96
N ALA A 9 -4.49 -8.43 7.72
CA ALA A 9 -4.95 -7.09 7.43
C ALA A 9 -4.35 -6.09 8.43
N TYR A 10 -4.17 -4.85 7.98
CA TYR A 10 -3.83 -3.74 8.86
C TYR A 10 -4.29 -2.38 8.32
N LEU A 11 -4.55 -1.45 9.24
CA LEU A 11 -4.80 -0.04 8.92
C LEU A 11 -3.50 0.76 9.04
N GLY A 12 -3.05 1.34 7.94
CA GLY A 12 -1.68 1.86 7.79
C GLY A 12 -1.39 3.21 8.43
N TRP A 13 -2.41 3.97 8.83
CA TRP A 13 -2.27 5.37 9.27
C TRP A 13 -1.46 5.55 10.57
N ASN A 14 -1.29 4.50 11.38
CA ASN A 14 -0.49 4.51 12.61
C ASN A 14 0.94 3.99 12.42
N TYR A 15 1.36 3.73 11.18
CA TYR A 15 2.59 3.01 10.89
C TYR A 15 3.46 3.70 9.85
N ASN A 16 4.79 3.54 9.98
CA ASN A 16 5.76 4.05 9.00
C ASN A 16 5.94 3.10 7.80
N GLY A 17 4.83 2.52 7.34
CA GLY A 17 4.77 1.52 6.27
C GLY A 17 4.93 0.08 6.78
N LEU A 18 4.91 -0.86 5.84
CA LEU A 18 5.03 -2.29 6.17
C LEU A 18 6.44 -2.65 6.64
N ALA A 19 7.44 -2.30 5.83
CA ALA A 19 8.76 -2.89 5.90
C ALA A 19 9.56 -2.42 7.11
N LEU A 20 10.09 -3.37 7.88
CA LEU A 20 11.02 -3.12 8.98
C LEU A 20 12.18 -2.24 8.51
N GLN A 21 12.48 -1.20 9.28
CA GLN A 21 13.61 -0.31 9.07
C GLN A 21 14.68 -0.57 10.14
N LEU A 22 15.95 -0.46 9.76
CA LEU A 22 17.08 -0.57 10.69
C LEU A 22 17.30 0.72 11.48
N GLU A 23 16.96 1.87 10.87
CA GLU A 23 17.05 3.17 11.50
C GLU A 23 15.74 3.49 12.23
N PRO A 24 15.79 4.24 13.35
CA PRO A 24 14.59 4.66 14.07
C PRO A 24 13.63 5.44 13.17
N THR A 25 12.34 5.08 13.24
CA THR A 25 11.27 5.77 12.52
C THR A 25 10.35 6.50 13.50
N PRO A 26 9.65 7.59 13.08
CA PRO A 26 8.75 8.33 13.97
C PRO A 26 7.58 7.51 14.52
N LEU A 27 7.14 6.51 13.75
CA LEU A 27 6.13 5.53 14.11
C LEU A 27 6.69 4.13 13.86
N PRO A 28 6.23 3.08 14.55
CA PRO A 28 6.67 1.72 14.27
C PRO A 28 6.25 1.28 12.85
N THR A 29 6.92 0.25 12.34
CA THR A 29 6.49 -0.41 11.10
C THR A 29 5.58 -1.59 11.40
N VAL A 30 4.75 -2.00 10.44
CA VAL A 30 3.84 -3.14 10.65
C VAL A 30 4.62 -4.43 10.88
N GLU A 31 5.71 -4.67 10.13
CA GLU A 31 6.58 -5.82 10.35
C GLU A 31 7.23 -5.82 11.72
N GLU A 32 7.68 -4.66 12.22
CA GLU A 32 8.24 -4.54 13.56
C GLU A 32 7.24 -5.00 14.64
N VAL A 33 6.00 -4.52 14.57
CA VAL A 33 4.95 -4.90 15.52
C VAL A 33 4.59 -6.39 15.39
N PHE A 34 4.48 -6.89 14.16
CA PHE A 34 4.15 -8.29 13.90
C PHE A 34 5.24 -9.25 14.41
N LEU A 35 6.50 -8.95 14.11
CA LEU A 35 7.65 -9.76 14.53
C LEU A 35 7.85 -9.71 16.05
N LYS A 36 7.68 -8.54 16.68
CA LYS A 36 7.67 -8.42 18.14
C LYS A 36 6.56 -9.26 18.78
N ALA A 37 5.37 -9.32 18.18
CA ALA A 37 4.28 -10.16 18.67
C ALA A 37 4.66 -11.65 18.59
N LEU A 38 5.18 -12.12 17.45
CA LEU A 38 5.68 -13.49 17.27
C LEU A 38 6.78 -13.86 18.30
N ALA A 39 7.73 -12.96 18.54
CA ALA A 39 8.82 -13.18 19.50
C ALA A 39 8.28 -13.23 20.94
N LYS A 40 7.38 -12.30 21.31
CA LYS A 40 6.74 -12.24 22.63
C LYS A 40 6.02 -13.53 23.00
N VAL A 41 5.34 -14.17 22.03
CA VAL A 41 4.64 -15.46 22.23
C VAL A 41 5.53 -16.69 22.00
N LYS A 42 6.85 -16.47 21.82
CA LYS A 42 7.85 -17.53 21.60
C LYS A 42 7.54 -18.41 20.38
N LEU A 43 6.98 -17.82 19.33
CA LEU A 43 6.79 -18.48 18.04
C LEU A 43 8.03 -18.37 17.16
N ILE A 44 8.83 -17.32 17.34
CA ILE A 44 10.12 -17.15 16.64
C ILE A 44 11.23 -16.92 17.67
N LYS A 45 12.46 -17.25 17.29
CA LYS A 45 13.66 -16.82 18.00
C LYS A 45 14.13 -15.50 17.40
N GLU A 46 14.74 -14.66 18.23
CA GLU A 46 15.54 -13.54 17.76
C GLU A 46 17.00 -14.04 17.64
N PRO A 47 17.72 -13.70 16.55
CA PRO A 47 17.42 -12.66 15.55
C PRO A 47 16.56 -13.14 14.35
N ILE A 48 15.94 -12.20 13.62
CA ILE A 48 14.94 -12.44 12.54
C ILE A 48 15.55 -13.20 11.34
N GLU A 49 16.86 -13.07 11.13
CA GLU A 49 17.59 -13.72 10.05
C GLU A 49 17.50 -15.25 10.12
N GLU A 50 17.28 -15.81 11.30
CA GLU A 50 17.19 -17.26 11.52
C GLU A 50 15.82 -17.86 11.11
N VAL A 51 14.81 -17.04 10.79
CA VAL A 51 13.43 -17.51 10.59
C VAL A 51 12.91 -17.46 9.15
N LYS A 52 13.78 -17.33 8.14
CA LYS A 52 13.40 -17.40 6.70
C LYS A 52 12.21 -16.48 6.35
N PHE A 53 12.29 -15.22 6.80
CA PHE A 53 11.21 -14.25 6.62
C PHE A 53 11.11 -13.73 5.18
N SER A 54 9.91 -13.78 4.60
CA SER A 54 9.58 -13.15 3.31
C SER A 54 8.22 -12.44 3.36
N ARG A 55 8.01 -11.47 2.47
CA ARG A 55 6.81 -10.61 2.40
C ARG A 55 6.35 -10.44 0.96
N CYS A 56 5.05 -10.37 0.72
CA CYS A 56 4.52 -10.27 -0.64
C CYS A 56 4.80 -8.94 -1.33
N GLY A 57 4.51 -7.83 -0.66
CA GLY A 57 4.72 -6.50 -1.23
C GLY A 57 4.86 -5.47 -0.13
N ARG A 58 5.68 -4.44 -0.35
CA ARG A 58 5.80 -3.33 0.61
C ARG A 58 4.63 -2.37 0.42
N THR A 59 4.07 -1.88 1.51
CA THR A 59 3.21 -0.69 1.49
C THR A 59 3.96 0.49 2.08
N ASP A 60 3.74 1.68 1.52
CA ASP A 60 4.32 2.92 2.02
C ASP A 60 3.65 3.34 3.36
N LYS A 61 4.23 4.35 4.01
CA LYS A 61 3.62 5.01 5.18
C LYS A 61 2.15 5.36 4.92
N GLY A 62 1.29 5.11 5.89
CA GLY A 62 -0.14 5.43 5.81
C GLY A 62 -1.00 4.43 5.01
N VAL A 63 -0.40 3.63 4.13
CA VAL A 63 -1.12 2.71 3.24
C VAL A 63 -1.56 1.46 3.99
N SER A 64 -2.84 1.10 3.85
CA SER A 64 -3.45 -0.06 4.51
C SER A 64 -3.33 -1.34 3.65
N ALA A 65 -3.57 -2.50 4.24
CA ALA A 65 -3.67 -3.76 3.50
C ALA A 65 -4.75 -4.67 4.09
N MET A 66 -5.45 -5.43 3.25
CA MET A 66 -6.51 -6.36 3.67
C MET A 66 -6.08 -7.82 3.60
N ASN A 67 -5.16 -8.16 2.69
CA ASN A 67 -4.69 -9.53 2.49
C ASN A 67 -3.17 -9.53 2.24
N GLN A 68 -2.41 -8.85 3.09
CA GLN A 68 -0.94 -8.92 3.04
C GLN A 68 -0.49 -10.34 3.42
N VAL A 69 0.57 -10.81 2.77
CA VAL A 69 1.12 -12.15 3.02
C VAL A 69 2.58 -12.07 3.43
N ILE A 70 2.91 -12.77 4.51
CA ILE A 70 4.29 -13.07 4.91
C ILE A 70 4.48 -14.58 5.02
N SER A 71 5.71 -15.06 4.85
CA SER A 71 6.10 -16.44 5.16
C SER A 71 7.30 -16.48 6.09
N ILE A 72 7.31 -17.44 7.01
CA ILE A 72 8.25 -17.49 8.13
C ILE A 72 8.30 -18.88 8.76
N ASN A 73 9.45 -19.24 9.34
CA ASN A 73 9.61 -20.41 10.21
C ASN A 73 9.16 -20.08 11.63
N VAL A 74 8.20 -20.85 12.16
CA VAL A 74 7.69 -20.72 13.53
C VAL A 74 7.90 -22.00 14.35
N ARG A 75 7.85 -21.88 15.68
CA ARG A 75 7.77 -23.02 16.60
C ARG A 75 6.50 -23.81 16.32
N SER A 76 6.60 -25.14 16.34
CA SER A 76 5.49 -26.06 16.12
C SER A 76 5.41 -27.03 17.30
N ASN A 77 4.19 -27.48 17.63
CA ASN A 77 3.94 -28.49 18.65
C ASN A 77 4.02 -29.93 18.09
N ILE A 78 4.06 -30.09 16.77
CA ILE A 78 4.08 -31.40 16.12
C ILE A 78 5.42 -31.70 15.44
N THR A 79 5.75 -32.99 15.34
CA THR A 79 6.99 -33.48 14.72
C THR A 79 7.01 -33.16 13.23
N LEU A 80 8.21 -33.11 12.64
CA LEU A 80 8.38 -32.82 11.21
C LEU A 80 7.62 -33.82 10.32
N GLU A 81 7.60 -35.11 10.70
CA GLU A 81 6.86 -36.16 10.00
C GLU A 81 5.35 -35.89 9.99
N ASN A 82 4.80 -35.44 11.12
CA ASN A 82 3.38 -35.15 11.27
C ASN A 82 2.95 -33.85 10.57
N GLN A 83 3.86 -32.91 10.30
CA GLN A 83 3.52 -31.63 9.67
C GLN A 83 2.92 -31.78 8.26
N SER A 84 3.27 -32.85 7.56
CA SER A 84 2.80 -33.17 6.22
C SER A 84 1.40 -33.79 6.18
N ASN A 85 0.91 -34.34 7.31
CA ASN A 85 -0.40 -35.00 7.38
C ASN A 85 -1.44 -34.04 8.03
N PRO A 86 -2.50 -33.64 7.30
CA PRO A 86 -3.55 -32.76 7.82
C PRO A 86 -4.27 -33.28 9.08
N GLU A 87 -4.28 -34.59 9.35
CA GLU A 87 -4.90 -35.18 10.54
C GLU A 87 -4.29 -34.67 11.86
N PHE A 88 -3.04 -34.19 11.84
CA PHE A 88 -2.37 -33.65 13.03
C PHE A 88 -2.51 -32.13 13.16
N ASP A 89 -3.20 -31.45 12.25
CA ASP A 89 -3.30 -29.99 12.27
C ASP A 89 -4.01 -29.47 13.54
N ASP A 90 -4.96 -30.23 14.09
CA ASP A 90 -5.66 -29.87 15.34
C ASP A 90 -4.75 -29.96 16.59
N SER A 91 -3.64 -30.71 16.49
CA SER A 91 -2.61 -30.79 17.54
C SER A 91 -1.56 -29.68 17.44
N GLU A 92 -1.64 -28.86 16.39
CA GLU A 92 -0.74 -27.73 16.19
C GLU A 92 -1.14 -26.53 17.06
N ILE A 93 -0.21 -25.58 17.21
CA ILE A 93 -0.51 -24.30 17.85
C ILE A 93 -1.56 -23.55 17.03
N ASP A 94 -2.62 -23.04 17.68
CA ASP A 94 -3.51 -22.04 17.08
C ASP A 94 -2.79 -20.69 16.95
N TYR A 95 -2.00 -20.58 15.90
CA TYR A 95 -1.20 -19.40 15.61
C TYR A 95 -2.04 -18.13 15.45
N ILE A 96 -3.22 -18.24 14.83
CA ILE A 96 -4.09 -17.09 14.55
C ILE A 96 -4.53 -16.46 15.86
N SER A 97 -5.06 -17.26 16.78
CA SER A 97 -5.56 -16.76 18.07
C SER A 97 -4.44 -16.26 18.98
N VAL A 98 -3.32 -16.98 19.04
CA VAL A 98 -2.16 -16.59 19.84
C VAL A 98 -1.60 -15.23 19.37
N LEU A 99 -1.50 -15.02 18.06
CA LEU A 99 -1.04 -13.76 17.48
C LEU A 99 -2.05 -12.64 17.68
N ASN A 100 -3.32 -12.84 17.35
CA ASN A 100 -4.33 -11.79 17.45
C ASN A 100 -4.57 -11.31 18.88
N ALA A 101 -4.32 -12.16 19.89
CA ALA A 101 -4.33 -11.77 21.30
C ALA A 101 -3.17 -10.84 21.70
N ASN A 102 -2.11 -10.77 20.90
CA ASN A 102 -0.91 -9.97 21.15
C ASN A 102 -0.66 -8.87 20.11
N LEU A 103 -1.38 -8.89 18.99
CA LEU A 103 -1.39 -7.84 17.98
C LEU A 103 -2.36 -6.71 18.37
N PRO A 104 -2.03 -5.45 18.04
CA PRO A 104 -2.93 -4.32 18.25
C PRO A 104 -4.23 -4.49 17.43
N SER A 105 -5.29 -3.77 17.78
CA SER A 105 -6.60 -3.90 17.13
C SER A 105 -6.58 -3.58 15.63
N ASP A 106 -5.61 -2.81 15.16
CA ASP A 106 -5.43 -2.40 13.76
C ASP A 106 -4.47 -3.29 12.96
N ILE A 107 -4.02 -4.43 13.51
CA ILE A 107 -3.34 -5.51 12.79
C ILE A 107 -3.98 -6.85 13.18
N LYS A 108 -4.47 -7.61 12.19
CA LYS A 108 -5.09 -8.91 12.44
C LYS A 108 -4.72 -9.96 11.40
N VAL A 109 -4.28 -11.11 11.90
CA VAL A 109 -4.13 -12.33 11.12
C VAL A 109 -5.51 -12.95 10.97
N HIS A 110 -5.94 -13.25 9.75
CA HIS A 110 -7.24 -13.89 9.53
C HIS A 110 -7.12 -15.26 8.86
N SER A 111 -5.98 -15.55 8.21
CA SER A 111 -5.74 -16.87 7.64
C SER A 111 -4.28 -17.28 7.75
N ILE A 112 -4.05 -18.59 7.74
CA ILE A 112 -2.73 -19.21 7.74
C ILE A 112 -2.67 -20.34 6.72
N CYS A 113 -1.55 -20.49 6.04
CA CYS A 113 -1.22 -21.70 5.30
C CYS A 113 -0.16 -22.48 6.08
N LEU A 114 -0.55 -23.66 6.55
CA LEU A 114 0.34 -24.54 7.34
C LEU A 114 1.37 -25.26 6.46
N ARG A 115 1.07 -25.46 5.18
CA ARG A 115 1.94 -26.15 4.21
C ARG A 115 2.10 -25.32 2.94
N PRO A 116 2.86 -24.22 2.96
CA PRO A 116 3.21 -23.53 1.71
C PRO A 116 3.94 -24.49 0.75
N PRO A 117 3.77 -24.34 -0.57
CA PRO A 117 4.48 -25.16 -1.57
C PRO A 117 6.01 -25.14 -1.37
N PRO A 118 6.72 -26.16 -1.89
CA PRO A 118 8.18 -26.13 -1.97
C PRO A 118 8.67 -24.83 -2.62
N ASP A 119 9.78 -24.29 -2.11
CA ASP A 119 10.40 -23.05 -2.57
C ASP A 119 9.50 -21.80 -2.56
N PHE A 120 8.37 -21.85 -1.84
CA PHE A 120 7.49 -20.69 -1.69
C PHE A 120 8.24 -19.49 -1.10
N ASP A 121 8.11 -18.36 -1.78
CA ASP A 121 8.52 -17.05 -1.31
C ASP A 121 7.35 -16.10 -1.47
N ALA A 122 6.92 -15.44 -0.39
CA ALA A 122 5.74 -14.58 -0.41
C ALA A 122 5.82 -13.51 -1.51
N ARG A 123 7.02 -13.00 -1.84
CA ARG A 123 7.22 -11.99 -2.88
C ARG A 123 7.14 -12.59 -4.29
N PHE A 124 7.94 -13.62 -4.53
CA PHE A 124 8.17 -14.16 -5.88
C PHE A 124 7.12 -15.17 -6.33
N SER A 125 6.46 -15.85 -5.39
CA SER A 125 5.34 -16.77 -5.67
C SER A 125 4.00 -16.05 -5.87
N CYS A 126 3.93 -14.73 -5.65
CA CYS A 126 2.72 -13.94 -5.85
C CYS A 126 2.49 -13.66 -7.35
N LEU A 127 1.34 -14.08 -7.87
CA LEU A 127 1.00 -13.93 -9.29
C LEU A 127 0.49 -12.53 -9.64
N SER A 128 -0.27 -11.93 -8.73
CA SER A 128 -0.86 -10.61 -8.96
C SER A 128 -1.15 -9.90 -7.65
N ARG A 129 -1.19 -8.57 -7.72
CA ARG A 129 -1.54 -7.69 -6.60
C ARG A 129 -2.73 -6.84 -7.02
N HIS A 130 -3.67 -6.69 -6.11
CA HIS A 130 -4.89 -5.91 -6.31
C HIS A 130 -4.89 -4.74 -5.33
N TYR A 131 -4.89 -3.52 -5.86
CA TYR A 131 -5.00 -2.30 -5.09
C TYR A 131 -6.37 -1.64 -5.28
N ARG A 132 -6.83 -1.00 -4.22
CA ARG A 132 -8.00 -0.13 -4.21
C ARG A 132 -7.61 1.23 -3.68
N TYR A 133 -7.99 2.28 -4.38
CA TYR A 133 -7.86 3.66 -3.90
C TYR A 133 -9.25 4.26 -3.74
N ILE A 134 -9.64 4.57 -2.51
CA ILE A 134 -10.98 5.08 -2.18
C ILE A 134 -10.98 6.61 -2.27
N PHE A 135 -12.01 7.21 -2.84
CA PHE A 135 -12.17 8.66 -2.89
C PHE A 135 -13.64 9.07 -2.90
N ARG A 136 -13.93 10.31 -2.53
CA ARG A 136 -15.26 10.91 -2.69
C ARG A 136 -15.39 11.51 -4.09
N LYS A 137 -16.56 11.38 -4.70
CA LYS A 137 -16.84 11.92 -6.04
C LYS A 137 -16.66 13.43 -6.06
N GLN A 138 -17.32 14.16 -5.15
CA GLN A 138 -17.39 15.62 -5.19
C GLN A 138 -17.66 16.11 -6.64
N ASP A 139 -16.85 17.05 -7.13
CA ASP A 139 -16.95 17.64 -8.47
C ASP A 139 -16.23 16.83 -9.57
N LEU A 140 -15.75 15.61 -9.26
CA LEU A 140 -15.05 14.79 -10.24
C LEU A 140 -16.02 14.21 -11.29
N ASP A 141 -15.59 14.26 -12.54
CA ASP A 141 -16.16 13.53 -13.67
C ASP A 141 -15.67 12.08 -13.67
N ILE A 142 -16.52 11.20 -13.14
CA ILE A 142 -16.23 9.77 -13.00
C ILE A 142 -16.10 9.08 -14.36
N GLU A 143 -16.84 9.52 -15.37
CA GLU A 143 -16.81 8.87 -16.67
C GLU A 143 -15.50 9.17 -17.39
N LEU A 144 -15.03 10.42 -17.35
CA LEU A 144 -13.69 10.78 -17.83
C LEU A 144 -12.58 10.06 -17.06
N MET A 145 -12.69 9.97 -15.73
CA MET A 145 -11.75 9.19 -14.93
C MET A 145 -11.73 7.72 -15.34
N ASN A 146 -12.89 7.12 -15.60
CA ASN A 146 -12.98 5.71 -15.99
C ASN A 146 -12.43 5.47 -17.41
N GLN A 147 -12.65 6.41 -18.34
CA GLN A 147 -12.01 6.39 -19.65
C GLN A 147 -10.48 6.44 -19.54
N GLY A 148 -9.95 7.33 -18.70
CA GLY A 148 -8.52 7.37 -18.40
C GLY A 148 -8.02 6.08 -17.74
N ALA A 149 -8.74 5.57 -16.75
CA ALA A 149 -8.36 4.36 -16.01
C ALA A 149 -8.18 3.16 -16.94
N LYS A 150 -9.06 2.98 -17.93
CA LYS A 150 -8.96 1.88 -18.91
C LYS A 150 -7.67 1.92 -19.73
N LEU A 151 -7.11 3.10 -20.00
CA LEU A 151 -5.86 3.26 -20.76
C LEU A 151 -4.63 2.70 -20.02
N TYR A 152 -4.74 2.45 -18.71
CA TYR A 152 -3.68 1.77 -17.97
C TYR A 152 -3.59 0.27 -18.22
N GLN A 153 -4.61 -0.38 -18.77
CA GLN A 153 -4.62 -1.83 -19.00
C GLN A 153 -3.62 -2.24 -20.08
N GLY A 154 -2.99 -3.41 -19.90
CA GLY A 154 -1.98 -3.96 -20.79
C GLY A 154 -0.54 -3.80 -20.27
N ILE A 155 0.41 -3.98 -21.18
CA ILE A 155 1.85 -3.97 -20.89
C ILE A 155 2.44 -2.62 -21.33
N HIS A 156 2.87 -1.81 -20.37
CA HIS A 156 3.37 -0.44 -20.64
C HIS A 156 4.60 -0.11 -19.80
N ASP A 157 5.36 0.89 -20.24
CA ASP A 157 6.43 1.50 -19.44
C ASP A 157 5.84 2.55 -18.49
N PHE A 158 5.90 2.27 -17.19
CA PHE A 158 5.33 3.12 -16.14
C PHE A 158 6.35 4.05 -15.47
N ARG A 159 7.51 4.33 -16.08
CA ARG A 159 8.55 5.20 -15.48
C ARG A 159 8.01 6.58 -15.13
N ASN A 160 7.10 7.11 -15.94
CA ASN A 160 6.47 8.41 -15.73
C ASN A 160 5.31 8.37 -14.73
N PHE A 161 4.96 7.18 -14.23
CA PHE A 161 3.92 6.93 -13.22
C PHE A 161 4.50 6.35 -11.94
N CYS A 162 5.77 6.58 -11.62
CA CYS A 162 6.37 6.07 -10.39
C CYS A 162 7.36 7.07 -9.81
N LYS A 163 7.89 6.78 -8.62
CA LYS A 163 9.04 7.51 -8.09
C LYS A 163 10.33 6.83 -8.53
N LEU A 164 11.16 7.60 -9.22
CA LEU A 164 12.51 7.18 -9.59
C LEU A 164 13.44 7.31 -8.38
N ASP A 165 14.19 6.25 -8.11
CA ASP A 165 15.11 6.18 -6.98
C ASP A 165 16.39 5.46 -7.38
N GLY A 166 17.48 6.22 -7.46
CA GLY A 166 18.81 5.70 -7.75
C GLY A 166 19.23 4.60 -6.77
N SER A 167 18.74 4.58 -5.53
CA SER A 167 19.11 3.52 -4.57
C SER A 167 18.59 2.13 -4.96
N LYS A 168 17.54 2.07 -5.79
CA LYS A 168 16.94 0.80 -6.23
C LYS A 168 17.60 0.24 -7.48
N GLN A 169 18.34 1.06 -8.21
CA GLN A 169 19.03 0.67 -9.45
C GLN A 169 18.09 -0.03 -10.45
N ILE A 170 16.83 0.41 -10.50
CA ILE A 170 15.83 -0.17 -11.41
C ILE A 170 16.13 0.32 -12.82
N THR A 171 16.11 -0.61 -13.76
CA THR A 171 16.25 -0.35 -15.21
C THR A 171 15.02 -0.79 -16.00
N ASN A 172 14.15 -1.61 -15.42
CA ASN A 172 12.93 -2.10 -16.06
C ASN A 172 11.67 -1.52 -15.37
N PHE A 173 10.99 -0.63 -16.10
CA PHE A 173 9.77 0.05 -15.69
C PHE A 173 8.51 -0.52 -16.36
N VAL A 174 8.65 -1.59 -17.16
CA VAL A 174 7.53 -2.24 -17.81
C VAL A 174 6.72 -3.04 -16.78
N ARG A 175 5.42 -2.82 -16.72
CA ARG A 175 4.48 -3.60 -15.90
C ARG A 175 3.26 -3.97 -16.72
N GLU A 176 2.64 -5.07 -16.32
CA GLU A 176 1.38 -5.52 -16.89
C GLU A 176 0.23 -5.28 -15.91
N ILE A 177 -0.77 -4.53 -16.39
CA ILE A 177 -2.02 -4.26 -15.68
C ILE A 177 -3.12 -5.10 -16.30
N TYR A 178 -3.71 -5.99 -15.50
CA TYR A 178 -4.79 -6.87 -15.93
C TYR A 178 -6.14 -6.16 -15.90
N GLN A 179 -6.40 -5.39 -14.84
CA GLN A 179 -7.66 -4.69 -14.62
C GLN A 179 -7.40 -3.29 -14.09
N SER A 180 -8.11 -2.30 -14.64
CA SER A 180 -8.04 -0.91 -14.20
C SER A 180 -9.35 -0.20 -14.50
N GLN A 181 -10.09 0.18 -13.46
CA GLN A 181 -11.42 0.78 -13.60
C GLN A 181 -11.80 1.63 -12.39
N ILE A 182 -12.79 2.52 -12.58
CA ILE A 182 -13.45 3.23 -11.48
C ILE A 182 -14.78 2.53 -11.17
N ILE A 183 -14.97 2.13 -9.92
CA ILE A 183 -16.21 1.49 -9.44
C ILE A 183 -16.88 2.35 -8.37
N HIS A 184 -18.22 2.34 -8.34
CA HIS A 184 -19.01 2.92 -7.26
C HIS A 184 -18.99 1.99 -6.04
N LEU A 185 -18.83 2.54 -4.84
CA LEU A 185 -18.86 1.76 -3.60
C LEU A 185 -20.21 1.92 -2.88
N HIS A 186 -20.45 3.11 -2.33
CA HIS A 186 -21.68 3.47 -1.63
C HIS A 186 -21.76 4.99 -1.49
N GLN A 187 -22.97 5.54 -1.42
CA GLN A 187 -23.18 7.00 -1.31
C GLN A 187 -22.34 7.76 -2.36
N ASP A 188 -21.54 8.73 -1.92
CA ASP A 188 -20.67 9.54 -2.76
C ASP A 188 -19.24 8.98 -2.88
N TYR A 189 -18.99 7.73 -2.47
CA TYR A 189 -17.67 7.10 -2.50
C TYR A 189 -17.49 6.19 -3.72
N TYR A 190 -16.33 6.34 -4.35
CA TYR A 190 -15.86 5.58 -5.49
C TYR A 190 -14.49 4.98 -5.19
N CYS A 191 -14.07 4.05 -6.04
CA CYS A 191 -12.81 3.35 -5.91
C CYS A 191 -12.13 3.19 -7.27
N PHE A 192 -10.85 3.54 -7.34
CA PHE A 192 -9.98 3.07 -8.42
C PHE A 192 -9.52 1.65 -8.08
N ASP A 193 -10.03 0.69 -8.85
CA ASP A 193 -9.82 -0.74 -8.66
C ASP A 193 -8.81 -1.25 -9.71
N LEU A 194 -7.64 -1.68 -9.22
CA LEU A 194 -6.47 -1.93 -10.05
C LEU A 194 -5.81 -3.28 -9.72
N LYS A 195 -5.73 -4.18 -10.70
CA LYS A 195 -5.06 -5.47 -10.59
C LYS A 195 -3.95 -5.58 -11.61
N GLY A 196 -2.76 -6.00 -11.18
CA GLY A 196 -1.60 -6.18 -12.07
C GLY A 196 -0.59 -7.16 -11.52
N SER A 197 0.41 -7.50 -12.34
CA SER A 197 1.49 -8.44 -12.00
C SER A 197 2.34 -7.94 -10.82
N ALA A 198 2.85 -6.71 -10.95
CA ALA A 198 3.63 -6.03 -9.93
C ALA A 198 3.54 -4.50 -10.12
N PHE A 199 3.92 -3.76 -9.09
CA PHE A 199 3.90 -2.30 -9.12
C PHE A 199 5.27 -1.73 -8.73
N LEU A 200 5.65 -0.64 -9.41
CA LEU A 200 6.82 0.18 -9.10
C LEU A 200 6.57 1.01 -7.84
N TRP A 201 7.63 1.61 -7.31
CA TRP A 201 7.52 2.45 -6.11
C TRP A 201 6.59 3.65 -6.36
N HIS A 202 5.59 3.80 -5.49
CA HIS A 202 4.50 4.78 -5.58
C HIS A 202 3.63 4.72 -6.85
N GLN A 203 3.69 3.63 -7.64
CA GLN A 203 3.05 3.60 -8.95
C GLN A 203 1.56 3.92 -8.91
N VAL A 204 0.83 3.23 -8.04
CA VAL A 204 -0.64 3.37 -7.92
C VAL A 204 -1.03 4.79 -7.54
N ARG A 205 -0.30 5.43 -6.62
CA ARG A 205 -0.59 6.82 -6.19
C ARG A 205 -0.32 7.84 -7.29
N CYS A 206 0.72 7.63 -8.10
CA CYS A 206 0.97 8.45 -9.28
C CYS A 206 -0.14 8.26 -10.33
N MET A 207 -0.57 7.03 -10.59
CA MET A 207 -1.66 6.75 -11.53
C MET A 207 -2.96 7.46 -11.11
N VAL A 208 -3.31 7.36 -9.83
CA VAL A 208 -4.51 8.02 -9.27
C VAL A 208 -4.41 9.54 -9.35
N ALA A 209 -3.23 10.13 -9.11
CA ALA A 209 -3.04 11.59 -9.22
C ALA A 209 -3.39 12.11 -10.63
N ILE A 210 -2.99 11.39 -11.67
CA ILE A 210 -3.32 11.74 -13.06
C ILE A 210 -4.83 11.57 -13.30
N LEU A 211 -5.44 10.53 -12.74
CA LEU A 211 -6.90 10.37 -12.81
C LEU A 211 -7.63 11.53 -12.12
N PHE A 212 -7.13 12.05 -11.00
CA PHE A 212 -7.72 13.24 -10.39
C PHE A 212 -7.61 14.47 -11.28
N THR A 213 -6.53 14.66 -12.03
CA THR A 213 -6.45 15.77 -13.01
C THR A 213 -7.46 15.61 -14.15
N ILE A 214 -7.69 14.37 -14.60
CA ILE A 214 -8.70 14.06 -15.63
C ILE A 214 -10.12 14.27 -15.10
N GLY A 215 -10.42 13.79 -13.89
CA GLY A 215 -11.73 13.96 -13.27
C GLY A 215 -12.09 15.41 -12.96
N GLN A 216 -11.09 16.28 -12.81
CA GLN A 216 -11.29 17.74 -12.68
C GLN A 216 -11.35 18.45 -14.04
N SER A 217 -11.34 17.70 -15.15
CA SER A 217 -11.29 18.22 -16.53
C SER A 217 -10.09 19.16 -16.79
N LEU A 218 -9.01 18.98 -16.03
CA LEU A 218 -7.75 19.73 -16.21
C LEU A 218 -6.87 19.09 -17.29
N GLU A 219 -7.01 17.78 -17.46
CA GLU A 219 -6.29 16.99 -18.46
C GLU A 219 -7.25 16.08 -19.23
N SER A 220 -6.94 15.80 -20.49
CA SER A 220 -7.63 14.80 -21.30
C SER A 220 -7.18 13.39 -20.90
N PRO A 221 -8.05 12.34 -20.99
CA PRO A 221 -7.64 10.95 -20.80
C PRO A 221 -6.40 10.53 -21.60
N SER A 222 -6.19 11.12 -22.79
CA SER A 222 -5.03 10.85 -23.65
C SER A 222 -3.67 11.15 -23.01
N ILE A 223 -3.62 11.95 -21.94
CA ILE A 223 -2.38 12.21 -21.20
C ILE A 223 -1.76 10.90 -20.66
N ILE A 224 -2.58 9.88 -20.41
CA ILE A 224 -2.11 8.60 -19.88
C ILE A 224 -1.25 7.88 -20.91
N THR A 225 -1.74 7.74 -22.15
CA THR A 225 -0.98 7.13 -23.25
C THR A 225 0.24 7.97 -23.61
N ASP A 226 0.12 9.29 -23.56
CA ASP A 226 1.22 10.21 -23.81
C ASP A 226 2.38 10.00 -22.82
N LEU A 227 2.06 9.88 -21.52
CA LEU A 227 3.07 9.65 -20.49
C LEU A 227 3.69 8.25 -20.55
N MET A 228 3.05 7.27 -21.19
CA MET A 228 3.64 5.95 -21.46
C MET A 228 4.57 5.95 -22.67
N ASP A 229 4.40 6.91 -23.60
CA ASP A 229 5.26 7.06 -24.76
C ASP A 229 6.57 7.77 -24.39
N THR A 230 7.64 6.99 -24.25
CA THR A 230 8.97 7.50 -23.91
C THR A 230 9.60 8.38 -24.99
N ASN A 231 9.10 8.38 -26.23
CA ASN A 231 9.55 9.33 -27.26
C ASN A 231 8.97 10.72 -27.02
N LYS A 232 7.71 10.80 -26.57
CA LYS A 232 7.02 12.04 -26.26
C LYS A 232 7.39 12.58 -24.88
N PHE A 233 7.51 11.68 -23.90
CA PHE A 233 7.89 11.95 -22.52
C PHE A 233 9.09 11.09 -22.10
N PRO A 234 10.31 11.44 -22.54
CA PRO A 234 11.54 10.73 -22.17
C PRO A 234 11.81 10.70 -20.65
N THR A 235 11.34 11.71 -19.93
CA THR A 235 11.46 11.80 -18.46
C THR A 235 10.17 12.30 -17.82
N LYS A 236 9.99 11.93 -16.55
CA LYS A 236 8.74 12.15 -15.80
C LYS A 236 8.51 13.64 -15.53
N PRO A 237 7.37 14.22 -15.95
CA PRO A 237 6.97 15.56 -15.53
C PRO A 237 6.75 15.64 -14.01
N GLN A 238 6.98 16.82 -13.45
CA GLN A 238 6.70 17.06 -12.04
C GLN A 238 5.19 17.14 -11.79
N TYR A 239 4.71 16.26 -10.90
CA TYR A 239 3.36 16.29 -10.39
C TYR A 239 3.33 15.60 -9.02
N GLU A 240 2.34 15.97 -8.21
CA GLU A 240 2.17 15.45 -6.88
C GLU A 240 1.45 14.10 -6.90
N MET A 241 1.85 13.21 -6.01
CA MET A 241 1.22 11.89 -5.89
C MET A 241 -0.04 12.00 -5.05
N ALA A 242 -1.04 11.15 -5.31
CA ALA A 242 -2.26 11.08 -4.51
C ALA A 242 -1.96 10.78 -3.04
N HIS A 243 -2.85 11.16 -2.12
CA HIS A 243 -2.70 10.91 -0.69
C HIS A 243 -2.46 9.41 -0.37
N ASP A 244 -1.77 9.06 0.71
CA ASP A 244 -1.45 7.67 1.04
C ASP A 244 -2.60 6.93 1.75
N ILE A 245 -3.25 7.58 2.72
CA ILE A 245 -4.33 7.01 3.56
C ILE A 245 -5.37 6.22 2.76
N PRO A 246 -5.91 6.69 1.61
CA PRO A 246 -6.99 5.99 0.93
C PRO A 246 -6.54 4.78 0.09
N LEU A 247 -5.23 4.55 -0.03
CA LEU A 247 -4.70 3.40 -0.75
C LEU A 247 -4.71 2.15 0.14
N VAL A 248 -5.22 1.07 -0.44
CA VAL A 248 -5.32 -0.24 0.19
C VAL A 248 -4.71 -1.29 -0.74
N LEU A 249 -3.74 -2.07 -0.25
CA LEU A 249 -3.42 -3.36 -0.84
C LEU A 249 -4.58 -4.32 -0.53
N TYR A 250 -5.48 -4.48 -1.49
CA TYR A 250 -6.72 -5.22 -1.30
C TYR A 250 -6.50 -6.73 -1.33
N ASP A 251 -5.75 -7.25 -2.31
CA ASP A 251 -5.48 -8.68 -2.41
C ASP A 251 -4.13 -9.04 -3.01
N CYS A 252 -3.65 -10.26 -2.70
CA CYS A 252 -2.46 -10.88 -3.26
C CYS A 252 -2.79 -12.32 -3.67
N GLU A 253 -2.54 -12.65 -4.94
CA GLU A 253 -2.97 -13.91 -5.53
C GLU A 253 -1.92 -15.02 -5.38
N PHE A 254 -2.34 -16.12 -4.72
CA PHE A 254 -1.56 -17.34 -4.52
C PHE A 254 -2.46 -18.58 -4.72
N PRO A 255 -2.61 -19.10 -5.95
CA PRO A 255 -3.60 -20.14 -6.25
C PRO A 255 -3.30 -21.49 -5.61
N SER A 256 -2.02 -21.82 -5.40
CA SER A 256 -1.59 -23.12 -4.85
C SER A 256 -1.55 -23.17 -3.32
N MET A 257 -2.13 -22.19 -2.63
CA MET A 257 -2.07 -22.09 -1.17
C MET A 257 -3.38 -22.54 -0.52
N GLU A 258 -3.29 -23.48 0.43
CA GLU A 258 -4.40 -23.86 1.30
C GLU A 258 -4.49 -22.87 2.48
N TRP A 259 -5.45 -21.95 2.43
CA TRP A 259 -5.68 -20.97 3.50
C TRP A 259 -6.69 -21.51 4.52
N LYS A 260 -6.26 -21.65 5.77
CA LYS A 260 -7.10 -21.98 6.92
C LYS A 260 -7.41 -20.73 7.72
N SER A 261 -8.67 -20.58 8.14
CA SER A 261 -9.12 -19.52 9.03
C SER A 261 -9.45 -20.11 10.40
N THR A 262 -9.72 -19.26 11.40
CA THR A 262 -10.21 -19.73 12.70
C THR A 262 -11.72 -19.88 12.69
N ASP A 263 -12.23 -21.03 13.14
CA ASP A 263 -13.67 -21.28 13.30
C ASP A 263 -14.14 -21.07 14.76
N ASP A 264 -13.24 -20.72 15.69
CA ASP A 264 -13.58 -20.46 17.09
C ASP A 264 -14.34 -19.12 17.25
N GLU A 265 -15.67 -19.21 17.37
CA GLU A 265 -16.58 -18.07 17.54
C GLU A 265 -16.23 -17.19 18.75
N TYR A 266 -15.80 -17.78 19.87
CA TYR A 266 -15.48 -17.03 21.08
C TYR A 266 -14.22 -16.19 20.92
N ARG A 267 -13.20 -16.74 20.24
CA ARG A 267 -11.97 -16.01 19.91
C ARG A 267 -12.24 -14.93 18.87
N LEU A 268 -13.10 -15.23 17.89
CA LEU A 268 -13.55 -14.26 16.89
C LEU A 268 -14.28 -13.08 17.55
N HIS A 269 -15.13 -13.33 18.54
CA HIS A 269 -15.87 -12.29 19.25
C HIS A 269 -14.94 -11.23 19.89
N ARG A 270 -13.82 -11.62 20.51
CA ARG A 270 -12.85 -10.65 21.05
C ARG A 270 -12.20 -9.78 19.96
N VAL A 271 -11.89 -10.38 18.81
CA VAL A 271 -11.36 -9.64 17.64
C VAL A 271 -12.41 -8.66 17.11
N ILE A 272 -13.66 -9.11 16.97
CA ILE A 272 -14.79 -8.26 16.54
C ILE A 272 -14.98 -7.09 17.49
N GLN A 273 -15.00 -7.31 18.81
CA GLN A 273 -15.15 -6.24 19.79
C GLN A 273 -14.08 -5.14 19.66
N GLY A 274 -12.83 -5.53 19.40
CA GLY A 274 -11.73 -4.58 19.17
C GLY A 274 -11.97 -3.71 17.94
N PHE A 275 -12.43 -4.30 16.84
CA PHE A 275 -12.80 -3.57 15.62
C PHE A 275 -14.02 -2.68 15.83
N THR A 276 -15.10 -3.21 16.42
CA THR A 276 -16.33 -2.44 16.69
C THR A 276 -16.02 -1.21 17.54
N ARG A 277 -15.17 -1.35 18.57
CA ARG A 277 -14.75 -0.21 19.40
C ARG A 277 -13.98 0.83 18.58
N MET A 278 -13.07 0.41 17.71
CA MET A 278 -12.31 1.32 16.85
C MET A 278 -13.20 2.05 15.85
N GLN A 279 -14.11 1.33 15.19
CA GLN A 279 -15.07 1.92 14.26
C GLN A 279 -15.98 2.93 14.97
N TYR A 280 -16.47 2.57 16.15
CA TYR A 280 -17.31 3.45 16.96
C TYR A 280 -16.56 4.72 17.39
N ASP A 281 -15.29 4.60 17.82
CA ASP A 281 -14.44 5.77 18.15
C ASP A 281 -14.25 6.69 16.93
N LEU A 282 -13.97 6.15 15.75
CA LEU A 282 -13.84 6.93 14.52
C LEU A 282 -15.17 7.61 14.13
N GLN A 283 -16.30 6.92 14.30
CA GLN A 283 -17.63 7.50 14.06
C GLN A 283 -17.91 8.66 15.01
N LEU A 284 -17.64 8.49 16.31
CA LEU A 284 -17.78 9.57 17.30
C LEU A 284 -16.92 10.77 16.96
N LYS A 285 -15.65 10.56 16.58
CA LYS A 285 -14.74 11.63 16.15
C LYS A 285 -15.29 12.39 14.94
N THR A 286 -15.82 11.68 13.94
CA THR A 286 -16.47 12.29 12.79
C THR A 286 -17.68 13.14 13.21
N GLN A 287 -18.54 12.64 14.10
CA GLN A 287 -19.69 13.41 14.59
C GLN A 287 -19.24 14.66 15.37
N MET A 288 -18.21 14.55 16.21
CA MET A 288 -17.65 15.69 16.93
C MET A 288 -17.06 16.74 15.98
N SER A 289 -16.36 16.31 14.93
CA SER A 289 -15.88 17.21 13.89
C SER A 289 -17.02 17.91 13.16
N GLN A 290 -18.14 17.22 12.88
CA GLN A 290 -19.33 17.83 12.29
C GLN A 290 -19.96 18.87 13.22
N ILE A 291 -20.12 18.56 14.51
CA ILE A 291 -20.63 19.51 15.50
C ILE A 291 -19.74 20.76 15.59
N MET A 292 -18.42 20.58 15.52
CA MET A 292 -17.46 21.68 15.50
C MET A 292 -17.61 22.54 14.25
N GLU A 293 -17.72 21.92 13.07
CA GLU A 293 -18.00 22.61 11.81
C GLU A 293 -19.30 23.42 11.91
N ASP A 294 -20.40 22.78 12.29
CA ASP A 294 -21.70 23.42 12.43
C ASP A 294 -21.64 24.60 13.42
N THR A 295 -20.90 24.46 14.53
CA THR A 295 -20.76 25.54 15.52
C THR A 295 -19.97 26.73 14.98
N LEU A 296 -18.92 26.48 14.21
CA LEU A 296 -18.05 27.53 13.66
C LEU A 296 -18.72 28.26 12.48
N PHE A 297 -19.54 27.56 11.69
CA PHE A 297 -20.05 28.07 10.42
C PHE A 297 -21.57 28.29 10.39
N LYS A 298 -22.32 28.01 11.48
CA LYS A 298 -23.80 28.10 11.55
C LYS A 298 -24.43 29.38 11.00
N ASN A 299 -23.75 30.51 11.19
CA ASN A 299 -24.24 31.85 10.88
C ASN A 299 -23.49 32.49 9.70
N GLN A 300 -22.65 31.74 8.99
CA GLN A 300 -22.04 32.24 7.77
C GLN A 300 -23.02 32.01 6.63
N ASP A 301 -23.50 33.09 6.02
CA ASP A 301 -24.21 33.01 4.76
C ASP A 301 -23.26 32.36 3.73
N PRO A 302 -23.62 31.24 3.08
CA PRO A 302 -22.79 30.64 2.03
C PRO A 302 -22.47 31.62 0.89
N THR A 303 -23.26 32.69 0.78
CA THR A 303 -23.18 33.72 -0.25
C THR A 303 -22.28 34.92 0.12
N THR A 304 -21.96 35.14 1.40
CA THR A 304 -21.24 36.35 1.86
C THR A 304 -19.73 36.13 1.98
N THR A 305 -19.24 34.90 1.88
CA THR A 305 -17.81 34.61 1.82
C THR A 305 -17.32 34.77 0.38
N THR A 306 -17.23 36.01 -0.10
CA THR A 306 -16.55 36.41 -1.34
C THR A 306 -15.03 36.22 -1.24
N THR A 307 -14.56 35.12 -0.65
CA THR A 307 -13.20 34.68 -0.83
C THR A 307 -13.15 34.20 -2.27
N LYS A 308 -12.38 34.86 -3.14
CA LYS A 308 -12.07 34.36 -4.50
C LYS A 308 -11.94 32.85 -4.39
N ILE A 309 -12.85 32.08 -5.00
CA ILE A 309 -12.80 30.62 -4.94
C ILE A 309 -11.48 30.23 -5.58
N LEU A 310 -10.46 30.03 -4.75
CA LEU A 310 -9.17 29.55 -5.18
C LEU A 310 -9.48 28.17 -5.75
N LYS A 311 -9.22 27.97 -7.03
CA LYS A 311 -9.35 26.65 -7.63
C LYS A 311 -8.43 25.71 -6.85
N THR A 312 -8.99 24.69 -6.25
CA THR A 312 -8.24 23.65 -5.53
C THR A 312 -8.08 22.45 -6.45
N MET A 313 -6.87 21.88 -6.48
CA MET A 313 -6.61 20.63 -7.16
C MET A 313 -6.78 19.51 -6.15
N ASN A 314 -7.85 18.74 -6.27
CA ASN A 314 -8.06 17.56 -5.44
C ASN A 314 -6.98 16.52 -5.77
N ASN A 315 -6.38 15.94 -4.74
CA ASN A 315 -5.38 14.88 -4.85
C ASN A 315 -5.68 13.70 -3.90
N GLY A 316 -6.97 13.53 -3.56
CA GLY A 316 -7.50 12.46 -2.73
C GLY A 316 -7.37 12.67 -1.22
N ASP A 317 -6.97 13.86 -0.77
CA ASP A 317 -6.85 14.24 0.65
C ASP A 317 -8.09 14.97 1.20
N GLY A 318 -9.05 15.29 0.34
CA GLY A 318 -10.28 16.02 0.70
C GLY A 318 -10.09 17.52 0.92
N VAL A 319 -8.86 18.05 0.80
CA VAL A 319 -8.54 19.48 0.96
C VAL A 319 -8.16 20.10 -0.38
N GLY A 320 -7.36 19.37 -1.16
CA GLY A 320 -6.75 19.85 -2.39
C GLY A 320 -5.72 20.96 -2.16
N ARG A 321 -4.99 21.33 -3.22
CA ARG A 321 -4.04 22.46 -3.19
C ARG A 321 -4.53 23.60 -4.07
N SER A 322 -4.53 24.81 -3.53
CA SER A 322 -4.92 26.01 -4.27
C SER A 322 -3.92 26.32 -5.39
N TYR A 323 -4.43 26.74 -6.54
CA TYR A 323 -3.61 27.20 -7.66
C TYR A 323 -4.25 28.41 -8.36
N ASN A 324 -3.40 29.30 -8.88
CA ASN A 324 -3.86 30.48 -9.62
C ASN A 324 -4.16 30.14 -11.08
N LYS A 325 -3.27 29.39 -11.73
CA LYS A 325 -3.40 28.90 -13.10
C LYS A 325 -2.91 27.47 -13.16
N TYR A 326 -3.71 26.59 -13.74
CA TYR A 326 -3.29 25.22 -13.98
C TYR A 326 -2.20 25.21 -15.06
N MET A 327 -1.10 24.51 -14.78
CA MET A 327 -0.05 24.23 -15.76
C MET A 327 -0.24 22.79 -16.27
N PRO A 328 -0.53 22.60 -17.58
CA PRO A 328 -0.65 21.28 -18.18
C PRO A 328 0.58 20.43 -17.91
N ILE A 329 0.38 19.13 -17.67
CA ILE A 329 1.45 18.18 -17.34
C ILE A 329 2.53 18.14 -18.42
N SER A 330 2.16 18.35 -19.68
CA SER A 330 3.07 18.44 -20.82
C SER A 330 4.05 19.62 -20.75
N GLU A 331 3.68 20.70 -20.08
CA GLU A 331 4.45 21.96 -19.98
C GLU A 331 5.28 22.06 -18.70
N ARG A 332 5.14 21.10 -17.78
CA ARG A 332 5.85 21.13 -16.49
C ARG A 332 7.31 20.76 -16.64
N GLU A 333 8.12 21.27 -15.70
CA GLU A 333 9.50 20.82 -15.55
C GLU A 333 9.56 19.29 -15.41
N ARG A 334 10.55 18.70 -16.06
CA ARG A 334 10.75 17.25 -16.03
C ARG A 334 11.85 16.89 -15.06
N THR A 335 11.69 15.73 -14.43
CA THR A 335 12.72 15.13 -13.59
C THR A 335 13.86 14.58 -14.42
N GLU A 336 14.97 14.27 -13.75
CA GLU A 336 16.11 13.60 -14.35
C GLU A 336 15.77 12.16 -14.77
N SER A 337 16.47 11.64 -15.76
CA SER A 337 16.29 10.26 -16.21
C SER A 337 16.75 9.27 -15.14
N TYR A 338 16.20 8.04 -15.19
CA TYR A 338 16.59 7.01 -14.23
C TYR A 338 18.06 6.60 -14.42
N GLU A 339 18.61 6.68 -15.63
CA GLU A 339 20.03 6.40 -15.92
C GLU A 339 20.91 7.38 -15.15
N VAL A 340 20.61 8.68 -15.23
CA VAL A 340 21.37 9.73 -14.51
C VAL A 340 21.28 9.53 -13.00
N LEU A 341 20.08 9.24 -12.48
CA LEU A 341 19.87 8.99 -11.05
C LEU A 341 20.61 7.74 -10.57
N ASN A 342 20.59 6.66 -11.35
CA ASN A 342 21.28 5.41 -11.03
C ASN A 342 22.80 5.61 -11.03
N LEU A 343 23.35 6.27 -12.07
CA LEU A 343 24.78 6.58 -12.19
C LEU A 343 25.26 7.43 -11.01
N ARG A 344 24.58 8.54 -10.72
CA ARG A 344 24.92 9.43 -9.60
C ARG A 344 24.94 8.68 -8.26
N TRP A 345 23.99 7.79 -8.03
CA TRP A 345 23.96 7.00 -6.80
C TRP A 345 25.16 6.03 -6.71
N MET A 346 25.51 5.39 -7.83
CA MET A 346 26.66 4.49 -7.91
C MET A 346 27.98 5.22 -7.67
N GLU A 347 28.17 6.40 -8.27
CA GLU A 347 29.34 7.26 -8.04
C GLU A 347 29.46 7.66 -6.57
N LYS A 348 28.36 8.13 -5.96
CA LYS A 348 28.34 8.50 -4.53
C LYS A 348 28.68 7.32 -3.62
N LYS A 349 28.21 6.11 -3.95
CA LYS A 349 28.52 4.90 -3.18
C LYS A 349 29.97 4.43 -3.40
N GLY A 350 30.48 4.55 -4.62
CA GLY A 350 31.88 4.27 -4.95
C GLY A 350 32.83 5.19 -4.19
N TYR A 351 32.52 6.50 -4.14
CA TYR A 351 33.26 7.49 -3.37
C TYR A 351 33.29 7.16 -1.87
N ARG A 352 32.13 6.83 -1.27
CA ARG A 352 32.06 6.42 0.14
C ARG A 352 32.91 5.19 0.44
N ARG A 353 32.88 4.16 -0.42
CA ARG A 353 33.72 2.96 -0.28
C ARG A 353 35.22 3.27 -0.41
N GLY A 354 35.59 4.25 -1.24
CA GLY A 354 36.97 4.74 -1.36
C GLY A 354 37.46 5.41 -0.08
N GLN A 355 36.64 6.29 0.51
CA GLN A 355 36.95 6.94 1.80
C GLN A 355 37.02 5.94 2.97
N GLU A 356 36.13 4.94 3.00
CA GLU A 356 36.16 3.87 4.01
C GLU A 356 37.42 2.99 3.92
N LYS A 357 38.02 2.86 2.73
CA LYS A 357 39.31 2.16 2.54
C LYS A 357 40.48 3.04 3.00
N LEU A 358 40.49 4.31 2.62
CA LEU A 358 41.52 5.27 3.02
C LEU A 358 41.56 5.53 4.54
N ASN A 359 40.42 5.40 5.23
CA ASN A 359 40.35 5.52 6.69
C ASN A 359 40.67 4.22 7.45
N LYS A 360 40.93 3.12 6.74
CA LYS A 360 41.32 1.82 7.31
C LYS A 360 42.77 1.44 7.04
N GLU A 361 43.48 2.23 6.23
CA GLU A 361 44.93 2.26 6.09
C GLU A 361 45.51 3.31 7.03
#